data_AF-A0A838RJ36-F1
#
_entry.id   AF-A0A838RJ36-F1
#
_cell.length_a   1.000
_cell.length_b   1.000
_cell.length_c   1.000
_cell.angle_alpha   90.00
_cell.angle_beta   90.00
_cell.angle_gamma   90.00
#
_symmetry.space_group_name_H-M   'P 1'
#
loop_
_entity.id
_entity.type
_entity.pdbx_description
1 polymer ?
#
loop_
_entity_poly.entity_id
_entity_poly.type
_entity_poly.pdbx_seq_one_letter_code
_entity_poly.pdbx_strand_id
1 'polypeptide(L)'
;MPTIFPFTAIVGQALMKQALILNAINPRIGGVLIRGERGTAKSTAVRALAALLPELRVVAGCPFGCNPDDEANLCDLCRGRKAAGEDPLPINHRRTRMVDLPVSATEDRVVGTLDIETAIKRGEKRFEPGVLAAANRGVLYVDEVNLLDDHVV
;
A
#
# COMPACT_ATOMS: atom_id res chain seq x y z
N MET A 1 8.69 -10.51 16.46
CA MET A 1 8.64 -10.08 15.04
C MET A 1 8.51 -11.33 14.19
N PRO A 2 7.60 -11.37 13.19
CA PRO A 2 7.59 -12.48 12.25
C PRO A 2 8.96 -12.58 11.57
N THR A 3 9.53 -13.78 11.52
CA THR A 3 10.80 -14.05 10.87
C THR A 3 10.61 -13.89 9.36
N ILE A 4 11.15 -12.80 8.79
CA ILE A 4 11.08 -12.54 7.35
C ILE A 4 12.26 -13.25 6.69
N PHE A 5 11.98 -14.05 5.66
CA PHE A 5 13.02 -14.71 4.89
C PHE A 5 13.86 -13.67 4.11
N PRO A 6 15.21 -13.72 4.15
CA PRO A 6 16.03 -12.69 3.52
C PRO A 6 15.95 -12.74 1.99
N PHE A 7 15.77 -11.58 1.36
CA PHE A 7 15.59 -11.45 -0.10
C PHE A 7 16.79 -12.00 -0.88
N THR A 8 18.00 -11.80 -0.37
CA THR A 8 19.25 -12.28 -0.95
C THR A 8 19.38 -13.81 -0.89
N ALA A 9 18.76 -14.46 0.09
CA ALA A 9 18.84 -15.92 0.27
C ALA A 9 17.84 -16.71 -0.60
N ILE A 10 16.96 -16.02 -1.34
CA ILE A 10 16.03 -16.69 -2.26
C ILE A 10 16.86 -17.37 -3.36
N VAL A 11 16.68 -18.66 -3.58
CA VAL A 11 17.47 -19.40 -4.56
C VAL A 11 16.92 -19.15 -5.97
N GLY A 12 17.79 -18.83 -6.93
CA GLY A 12 17.42 -18.59 -8.32
C GLY A 12 16.57 -17.33 -8.52
N GLN A 13 15.59 -17.42 -9.43
CA GLN A 13 14.59 -16.38 -9.73
C GLN A 13 15.18 -15.00 -10.07
N ALA A 14 16.33 -14.98 -10.77
CA ALA A 14 17.07 -13.76 -11.08
C ALA A 14 16.20 -12.68 -11.74
N LEU A 15 15.39 -13.07 -12.74
CA LEU A 15 14.47 -12.16 -13.43
C LEU A 15 13.43 -11.55 -12.50
N MET A 16 12.81 -12.35 -11.63
CA MET A 16 11.81 -11.85 -10.69
C MET A 16 12.44 -10.89 -9.68
N LYS A 17 13.60 -11.23 -9.13
CA LYS A 17 14.32 -10.34 -8.21
C LYS A 17 14.69 -9.01 -8.88
N GLN A 18 15.18 -9.07 -10.12
CA GLN A 18 15.53 -7.88 -10.88
C GLN A 18 14.31 -7.00 -11.16
N ALA A 19 13.19 -7.59 -11.59
CA ALA A 19 11.95 -6.87 -11.83
C ALA A 19 11.46 -6.15 -10.55
N LEU A 20 11.50 -6.85 -9.42
CA LEU A 20 11.15 -6.29 -8.11
C LEU A 20 12.07 -5.14 -7.68
N ILE A 21 13.39 -5.28 -7.85
CA ILE A 21 14.35 -4.21 -7.55
C ILE A 21 14.10 -2.99 -8.44
N LEU A 22 13.92 -3.20 -9.74
CA LEU A 22 13.66 -2.12 -10.69
C LEU A 22 12.38 -1.36 -10.35
N ASN A 23 11.31 -2.08 -10.00
CA ASN A 23 10.05 -1.48 -9.58
C ASN A 23 10.19 -0.71 -8.25
N ALA A 24 10.98 -1.21 -7.30
CA ALA A 24 11.29 -0.49 -6.07
C ALA A 24 12.07 0.81 -6.29
N ILE A 25 12.95 0.86 -7.31
CA ILE A 25 13.69 2.06 -7.69
C ILE A 25 12.79 3.06 -8.43
N ASN A 26 12.03 2.57 -9.41
CA ASN A 26 11.15 3.40 -10.21
C ASN A 26 9.77 2.75 -10.39
N PRO A 27 8.79 3.11 -9.54
CA PRO A 27 7.43 2.59 -9.63
C PRO A 27 6.72 2.95 -10.96
N ARG A 28 7.20 3.95 -11.71
CA ARG A 28 6.62 4.35 -13.00
C ARG A 28 6.87 3.32 -14.12
N ILE A 29 7.72 2.33 -13.89
CA ILE A 29 7.88 1.18 -14.79
C ILE A 29 6.56 0.39 -14.91
N GLY A 30 5.65 0.53 -13.94
CA GLY A 30 4.37 -0.16 -13.88
C GLY A 30 4.43 -1.37 -12.96
N GLY A 31 3.35 -2.16 -12.94
CA GLY A 31 3.23 -3.35 -12.10
C GLY A 31 4.15 -4.49 -12.55
N VAL A 32 4.51 -5.37 -11.61
CA VAL A 32 5.29 -6.58 -11.89
C VAL A 32 4.35 -7.79 -11.91
N LEU A 33 4.16 -8.38 -13.09
CA LEU A 33 3.41 -9.63 -13.23
C LEU A 33 4.35 -10.84 -13.02
N ILE A 34 4.11 -11.63 -11.98
CA ILE A 34 4.93 -12.80 -11.64
C ILE A 34 4.15 -14.08 -11.97
N ARG A 35 4.58 -14.80 -13.01
CA ARG A 35 4.02 -16.11 -13.37
C ARG A 35 4.82 -17.24 -12.72
N GLY A 36 4.12 -18.25 -12.22
CA GLY A 36 4.74 -19.44 -11.64
C GLY A 36 3.73 -20.27 -10.83
N GLU A 37 4.09 -21.51 -10.54
CA GLU A 37 3.24 -22.43 -9.76
C GLU A 37 3.13 -22.00 -8.28
N ARG A 38 2.15 -22.57 -7.57
CA ARG A 38 2.05 -22.40 -6.12
C ARG A 38 3.29 -23.01 -5.46
N GLY A 39 3.80 -22.35 -4.41
CA GLY A 39 5.01 -22.80 -3.71
C GLY A 39 6.33 -22.32 -4.32
N THR A 40 6.31 -21.50 -5.39
CA THR A 40 7.52 -20.91 -6.00
C THR A 40 8.08 -19.69 -5.26
N ALA A 41 7.69 -19.46 -3.99
CA ALA A 41 8.19 -18.36 -3.15
C ALA A 41 7.92 -16.92 -3.66
N LYS A 42 6.94 -16.71 -4.55
CA LYS A 42 6.56 -15.39 -5.11
C LYS A 42 6.22 -14.38 -4.01
N SER A 43 5.26 -14.70 -3.15
CA SER A 43 4.86 -13.83 -2.03
C SER A 43 5.97 -13.67 -0.99
N THR A 44 6.81 -14.70 -0.79
CA THR A 44 8.01 -14.62 0.06
C THR A 44 8.99 -13.58 -0.45
N ALA A 45 9.24 -13.52 -1.77
CA ALA A 45 10.15 -12.57 -2.37
C ALA A 45 9.66 -11.13 -2.25
N VAL A 46 8.37 -10.90 -2.50
CA VAL A 46 7.75 -9.57 -2.36
C VAL A 46 7.82 -9.10 -0.91
N ARG A 47 7.49 -9.98 0.05
CA ARG A 47 7.56 -9.67 1.49
C ARG A 47 8.99 -9.39 1.95
N ALA A 48 9.95 -10.16 1.46
CA ALA A 48 11.36 -9.97 1.75
C ALA A 48 11.89 -8.64 1.22
N LEU A 49 11.50 -8.24 0.00
CA LEU A 49 11.83 -6.94 -0.56
C LEU A 49 11.21 -5.80 0.26
N ALA A 50 9.92 -5.89 0.60
CA ALA A 50 9.22 -4.87 1.37
C ALA A 50 9.89 -4.62 2.72
N ALA A 51 10.47 -5.65 3.34
CA ALA A 51 11.22 -5.53 4.59
C ALA A 51 12.59 -4.85 4.47
N LEU A 52 13.16 -4.81 3.26
CA LEU A 52 14.43 -4.12 2.97
C LEU A 52 14.24 -2.65 2.60
N LEU A 53 13.02 -2.25 2.24
CA LEU A 53 12.74 -0.86 1.90
C LEU A 53 12.90 0.05 3.13
N PRO A 54 13.40 1.28 2.93
CA PRO A 54 13.64 2.21 4.02
C PRO A 54 12.34 2.56 4.76
N GLU A 55 12.47 2.97 6.01
CA GLU A 55 11.34 3.50 6.75
C GLU A 55 10.86 4.81 6.12
N LEU A 56 9.54 4.95 6.05
CA LEU A 56 8.87 6.08 5.43
C LEU A 56 8.46 7.07 6.49
N ARG A 57 8.78 8.34 6.25
CA ARG A 57 8.17 9.47 6.97
C ARG A 57 6.72 9.62 6.54
N VAL A 58 5.81 9.61 7.51
CA VAL A 58 4.37 9.72 7.30
C VAL A 58 3.74 10.69 8.29
N VAL A 59 2.65 11.34 7.88
CA VAL A 59 1.84 12.15 8.80
C VAL A 59 1.23 11.25 9.89
N ALA A 60 1.43 11.61 11.16
CA ALA A 60 0.95 10.86 12.30
C ALA A 60 -0.59 10.85 12.36
N GLY A 61 -1.16 9.65 12.46
CA GLY A 61 -2.60 9.43 12.45
C GLY A 61 -3.26 9.50 11.07
N CYS A 62 -2.50 9.68 9.98
CA CYS A 62 -3.06 9.64 8.63
C CYS A 62 -3.29 8.19 8.17
N PRO A 63 -4.53 7.80 7.80
CA PRO A 63 -4.82 6.44 7.34
C PRO A 63 -4.07 6.08 6.05
N PHE A 64 -3.87 7.06 5.18
CA PHE A 64 -3.17 6.90 3.89
C PHE A 64 -1.63 6.94 4.03
N GLY A 65 -1.10 7.40 5.16
CA GLY A 65 0.34 7.60 5.33
C GLY A 65 0.97 8.61 4.36
N CYS A 66 0.31 9.75 4.18
CA CYS A 66 0.80 10.87 3.35
C CYS A 66 2.23 11.25 3.71
N ASN A 67 3.00 11.66 2.70
CA ASN A 67 4.34 12.21 2.90
C ASN A 67 4.21 13.63 3.47
N PRO A 68 4.75 13.93 4.66
CA PRO A 68 4.70 15.29 5.22
C PRO A 68 5.46 16.30 4.35
N ASP A 69 6.43 15.86 3.55
CA ASP A 69 7.27 16.73 2.71
C ASP A 69 6.68 16.98 1.31
N ASP A 70 5.60 16.29 0.94
CA ASP A 70 4.97 16.40 -0.38
C ASP A 70 3.58 17.04 -0.24
N GLU A 71 3.55 18.36 -0.26
CA GLU A 71 2.33 19.15 -0.06
C GLU A 71 1.28 18.94 -1.16
N ALA A 72 1.73 18.63 -2.38
CA ALA A 72 0.85 18.44 -3.53
C ALA A 72 -0.02 17.18 -3.39
N ASN A 73 0.50 16.14 -2.73
CA ASN A 73 -0.15 14.84 -2.57
C ASN A 73 -0.68 14.59 -1.15
N LEU A 74 -0.92 15.64 -0.36
CA LEU A 74 -1.61 15.52 0.91
C LEU A 74 -3.10 15.19 0.70
N CYS A 75 -3.60 14.21 1.45
CA CYS A 75 -5.03 13.91 1.49
C CYS A 75 -5.82 15.04 2.17
N ASP A 76 -7.13 15.04 2.00
CA ASP A 76 -8.02 16.07 2.53
C ASP A 76 -7.90 16.23 4.06
N LEU A 77 -7.72 15.12 4.79
CA LEU A 77 -7.52 15.15 6.25
C LEU A 77 -6.23 15.89 6.63
N CYS A 78 -5.12 15.61 5.94
CA CYS A 78 -3.84 16.26 6.23
C CYS A 78 -3.85 17.73 5.82
N ARG A 79 -4.48 18.04 4.67
CA ARG A 79 -4.65 19.41 4.20
C ARG A 79 -5.50 20.23 5.17
N GLY A 80 -6.61 19.65 5.66
CA GLY A 80 -7.47 20.28 6.67
C GLY A 80 -6.73 20.55 7.98
N ARG A 81 -5.93 19.61 8.48
CA ARG A 81 -5.10 19.81 9.70
C ARG A 81 -4.07 20.92 9.52
N LYS A 82 -3.40 20.97 8.38
CA LYS A 82 -2.44 22.04 8.07
C LYS A 82 -3.14 23.40 8.02
N ALA A 83 -4.31 23.49 7.37
CA ALA A 83 -5.12 24.71 7.34
C ALA A 83 -5.66 25.12 8.72
N ALA A 84 -5.86 24.17 9.64
CA ALA A 84 -6.23 24.42 11.03
C ALA A 84 -5.06 24.91 11.91
N GLY A 85 -3.86 25.08 11.33
CA GLY A 85 -2.69 25.62 12.02
C GLY A 85 -1.69 24.56 12.53
N GLU A 86 -1.89 23.27 12.22
CA GLU A 86 -0.88 22.23 12.48
C GLU A 86 0.20 22.25 11.39
N ASP A 87 1.13 23.21 11.48
CA ASP A 87 2.31 23.31 10.61
C ASP A 87 3.60 23.47 11.44
N PRO A 88 4.53 22.51 11.45
CA PRO A 88 4.54 21.29 10.64
C PRO A 88 3.59 20.19 11.16
N LEU A 89 3.03 19.40 10.23
CA LEU A 89 2.25 18.22 10.57
C LEU A 89 3.10 17.24 11.41
N PRO A 90 2.53 16.60 12.45
CA PRO A 90 3.27 15.65 13.26
C PRO A 90 3.73 14.45 12.42
N ILE A 91 4.99 14.05 12.59
CA ILE A 91 5.63 13.02 11.77
C ILE A 91 5.78 11.74 12.58
N ASN A 92 5.50 10.61 11.93
CA ASN A 92 5.86 9.28 12.39
C ASN A 92 6.70 8.56 11.33
N HIS A 93 7.45 7.54 11.76
CA HIS A 93 8.18 6.64 10.87
C HIS A 93 7.47 5.30 10.85
N ARG A 94 7.25 4.75 9.65
CA ARG A 94 6.69 3.41 9.49
C ARG A 94 7.47 2.62 8.46
N ARG A 95 7.59 1.32 8.67
CA ARG A 95 8.08 0.40 7.64
C ARG A 95 7.10 0.31 6.48
N THR A 96 7.63 0.03 5.30
CA THR A 96 6.83 -0.24 4.10
C THR A 96 5.87 -1.41 4.37
N ARG A 97 4.59 -1.18 4.11
CA ARG A 97 3.54 -2.20 4.27
C ARG A 97 3.40 -2.97 2.98
N MET A 98 3.42 -4.30 3.07
CA MET A 98 2.89 -5.18 2.04
C MET A 98 1.44 -5.48 2.41
N VAL A 99 0.52 -5.17 1.51
CA VAL A 99 -0.92 -5.42 1.69
C VAL A 99 -1.34 -6.43 0.65
N ASP A 100 -1.94 -7.52 1.09
CA ASP A 100 -2.47 -8.57 0.22
C ASP A 100 -3.90 -8.21 -0.20
N LEU A 101 -4.16 -8.20 -1.51
CA LEU A 101 -5.49 -8.09 -2.10
C LEU A 101 -6.05 -9.51 -2.27
N PRO A 102 -7.12 -9.89 -1.53
CA PRO A 102 -7.75 -11.18 -1.75
C PRO A 102 -8.51 -11.19 -3.08
N VAL A 103 -8.57 -12.36 -3.72
CA VAL A 103 -9.32 -12.58 -4.97
C VAL A 103 -10.79 -12.22 -4.83
N SER A 104 -11.37 -12.41 -3.63
CA SER A 104 -12.78 -12.09 -3.32
C SER A 104 -12.98 -10.66 -2.78
N ALA A 105 -12.06 -9.74 -3.04
CA ALA A 105 -12.22 -8.36 -2.62
C ALA A 105 -13.33 -7.68 -3.44
N THR A 106 -14.35 -7.16 -2.75
CA THR A 106 -15.34 -6.26 -3.37
C THR A 106 -14.70 -4.90 -3.65
N GLU A 107 -15.20 -4.19 -4.66
CA GLU A 107 -14.75 -2.83 -5.01
C GLU A 107 -14.70 -1.92 -3.77
N ASP A 108 -15.77 -1.90 -2.98
CA ASP A 108 -15.88 -1.20 -1.70
C ASP A 108 -14.73 -1.46 -0.73
N ARG A 109 -14.23 -2.71 -0.66
CA ARG A 109 -13.10 -3.05 0.21
C ARG A 109 -11.77 -2.58 -0.38
N VAL A 110 -11.68 -2.49 -1.71
CA VAL A 110 -10.48 -2.04 -2.44
C VAL A 110 -10.34 -0.53 -2.36
N VAL A 111 -11.36 0.20 -2.82
CA VAL A 111 -11.33 1.68 -2.87
C VAL A 111 -11.65 2.30 -1.51
N GLY A 112 -12.50 1.66 -0.71
CA GLY A 112 -13.03 2.19 0.54
C GLY A 112 -14.50 2.60 0.42
N THR A 113 -15.19 2.71 1.55
CA THR A 113 -16.63 3.04 1.59
C THR A 113 -16.87 4.41 2.20
N LEU A 114 -17.99 5.02 1.83
CA LEU A 114 -18.50 6.22 2.49
C LEU A 114 -19.60 5.80 3.47
N ASP A 115 -19.45 6.14 4.75
CA ASP A 115 -20.51 5.92 5.74
C ASP A 115 -21.60 6.97 5.57
N ILE A 116 -22.62 6.60 4.79
CA ILE A 116 -23.77 7.44 4.47
C ILE A 116 -24.63 7.67 5.72
N GLU A 117 -24.74 6.70 6.64
CA GLU A 117 -25.55 6.86 7.84
C GLU A 117 -25.02 7.97 8.74
N THR A 118 -23.71 7.99 8.98
CA THR A 118 -23.07 9.05 9.77
C THR A 118 -23.13 10.39 9.03
N ALA A 119 -22.98 10.38 7.70
CA ALA A 119 -23.11 11.59 6.88
C ALA A 119 -24.50 12.23 6.97
N ILE A 120 -25.57 11.41 6.97
CA ILE A 120 -26.95 11.91 7.07
C ILE A 120 -27.28 12.33 8.52
N LYS A 121 -26.88 11.54 9.53
CA LYS A 121 -27.24 11.80 10.94
C LYS A 121 -26.45 12.94 11.57
N ARG A 122 -25.16 13.11 11.21
CA ARG A 122 -24.25 14.07 11.85
C ARG A 122 -23.75 15.16 10.91
N GLY A 123 -24.02 15.07 9.61
CA GLY A 123 -23.46 15.98 8.60
C GLY A 123 -21.96 15.78 8.36
N GLU A 124 -21.34 14.77 8.96
CA GLU A 124 -19.91 14.48 8.90
C GLU A 124 -19.64 13.39 7.85
N LYS A 125 -18.87 13.73 6.80
CA LYS A 125 -18.43 12.74 5.81
C LYS A 125 -17.34 11.85 6.42
N ARG A 126 -17.70 10.62 6.80
CA ARG A 126 -16.74 9.63 7.29
C ARG A 126 -16.44 8.61 6.18
N PHE A 127 -15.20 8.65 5.69
CA PHE A 127 -14.70 7.70 4.71
C PHE A 127 -13.93 6.58 5.42
N GLU A 128 -14.25 5.33 5.09
CA GLU A 128 -13.51 4.17 5.58
C GLU A 128 -12.46 3.77 4.54
N PRO A 129 -11.16 3.86 4.88
CA PRO A 129 -10.08 3.60 3.94
C PRO A 129 -10.04 2.13 3.52
N GLY A 130 -10.04 1.88 2.21
CA GLY A 130 -9.89 0.53 1.64
C GLY A 130 -8.45 0.00 1.63
N VAL A 131 -8.26 -1.13 0.95
CA VAL A 131 -6.96 -1.80 0.77
C VAL A 131 -5.94 -0.88 0.07
N LEU A 132 -6.38 -0.09 -0.91
CA LEU A 132 -5.49 0.85 -1.62
C LEU A 132 -4.94 1.94 -0.70
N ALA A 133 -5.77 2.44 0.21
CA ALA A 133 -5.34 3.43 1.20
C ALA A 133 -4.26 2.86 2.14
N ALA A 134 -4.41 1.59 2.54
CA ALA A 134 -3.42 0.90 3.35
C ALA A 134 -2.12 0.59 2.60
N ALA A 135 -2.21 0.34 1.28
CA ALA A 135 -1.09 0.05 0.39
C ALA A 135 -0.36 1.31 -0.10
N ASN A 136 -0.88 2.52 0.16
CA ASN A 136 -0.27 3.76 -0.30
C ASN A 136 1.18 3.91 0.20
N ARG A 137 2.08 4.25 -0.73
CA ARG A 137 3.55 4.27 -0.53
C ARG A 137 4.09 2.94 0.02
N GLY A 138 3.37 1.85 -0.24
CA GLY A 138 3.67 0.50 0.17
C GLY A 138 3.82 -0.44 -1.02
N VAL A 139 3.48 -1.70 -0.81
CA VAL A 139 3.41 -2.73 -1.84
C VAL A 139 2.01 -3.35 -1.79
N LEU A 140 1.31 -3.34 -2.93
CA LEU A 140 0.08 -4.11 -3.11
C LEU A 140 0.44 -5.44 -3.77
N TYR A 141 0.17 -6.55 -3.09
CA TYR A 141 0.34 -7.89 -3.65
C TYR A 141 -1.01 -8.47 -4.00
N VAL A 142 -1.09 -9.07 -5.18
CA VAL A 142 -2.31 -9.69 -5.69
C VAL A 142 -1.97 -11.14 -6.02
N ASP A 143 -2.58 -12.07 -5.30
CA ASP A 143 -2.47 -13.49 -5.64
C ASP A 143 -3.54 -13.86 -6.67
N GLU A 144 -3.19 -14.77 -7.59
CA GLU A 144 -4.14 -15.30 -8.59
C GLU A 144 -4.91 -14.20 -9.35
N VAL A 145 -4.18 -13.19 -9.86
CA VAL A 145 -4.75 -12.02 -10.55
C VAL A 145 -5.74 -12.37 -11.68
N ASN A 146 -5.60 -13.56 -12.27
CA ASN A 146 -6.50 -14.08 -13.30
C ASN A 146 -7.91 -14.43 -12.80
N LEU A 147 -8.16 -14.41 -11.49
CA LEU A 147 -9.46 -14.67 -10.88
C LEU A 147 -10.15 -13.39 -10.38
N LEU A 148 -9.50 -12.24 -10.53
CA LEU A 148 -10.12 -10.96 -10.19
C LEU A 148 -11.14 -10.57 -11.27
N ASP A 149 -12.21 -9.92 -10.82
CA ASP A 149 -13.18 -9.33 -11.71
C ASP A 149 -12.58 -8.13 -12.45
N ASP A 150 -12.95 -7.97 -13.73
CA ASP A 150 -12.40 -6.94 -14.64
C ASP A 150 -12.55 -5.49 -14.11
N HIS A 151 -13.50 -5.24 -13.20
CA HIS A 151 -13.75 -3.91 -12.62
C HIS A 151 -12.83 -3.57 -11.44
N VAL A 152 -12.06 -4.54 -10.94
CA VAL A 152 -11.10 -4.35 -9.82
C VAL A 152 -9.66 -4.14 -10.33
N VAL A 153 -9.41 -4.37 -11.63
CA VAL A 153 -8.09 -4.33 -12.29
C VAL A 153 -7.82 -2.98 -12.95
#